data_AF-A0A348PBN0-F1
#
_entry.id   AF-A0A348PBN0-F1
#
_cell.length_a   1.000
_cell.length_b   1.000
_cell.length_c   1.000
_cell.angle_alpha   90.00
_cell.angle_beta   90.00
_cell.angle_gamma   90.00
#
_symmetry.space_group_name_H-M   'P 1'
#
loop_
_entity.id
_entity.type
_entity.pdbx_description
1 polymer ?
#
loop_
_entity_poly.entity_id
_entity_poly.type
_entity_poly.pdbx_seq_one_letter_code
_entity_poly.pdbx_strand_id
1 'polypeptide(L)'
;MTNPVDPTTRPEPFQDGSLRDTLAWVLHSLDQPAVASGDWIAYEVDAKRGTAVALLTDPTTPLARLRRARILWAALRSEGERAEDRTMGSRLAIAAAAAAYLFHGERISNHDDSALLTALRSAVADDAVPAEVRIMMQMAERKLTGPIG
;
A
#
# COMPACT_ATOMS: atom_id res chain seq x y z
N MET A 1 0.88 38.17 2.42
CA MET A 1 1.83 38.87 1.54
C MET A 1 2.75 37.82 0.93
N THR A 2 2.43 37.37 -0.28
CA THR A 2 3.32 36.50 -1.08
C THR A 2 4.41 37.39 -1.66
N ASN A 3 5.67 37.06 -1.41
CA ASN A 3 6.79 37.73 -2.08
C ASN A 3 6.64 37.58 -3.60
N PRO A 4 6.86 38.65 -4.39
CA PRO A 4 6.88 38.53 -5.83
C PRO A 4 8.02 37.57 -6.22
N VAL A 5 7.69 36.54 -7.00
CA VAL A 5 8.68 35.65 -7.59
C VAL A 5 9.52 36.48 -8.55
N ASP A 6 10.81 36.63 -8.25
CA ASP A 6 11.74 37.35 -9.11
C ASP A 6 11.86 36.59 -10.45
N PRO A 7 11.52 37.20 -11.59
CA PRO A 7 11.57 36.54 -12.90
C PRO A 7 13.00 36.19 -13.35
N THR A 8 14.03 36.67 -12.64
CA THR A 8 15.44 36.35 -12.90
C THR A 8 15.94 35.14 -12.13
N THR A 9 15.17 34.64 -11.15
CA THR A 9 15.47 33.37 -10.47
C THR A 9 15.24 32.23 -11.46
N ARG A 10 16.31 31.70 -12.05
CA ARG A 10 16.24 30.41 -12.73
C ARG A 10 15.87 29.36 -11.68
N PRO A 11 14.81 28.57 -11.90
CA PRO A 11 14.55 27.44 -11.03
C PRO A 11 15.79 26.55 -11.01
N GLU A 12 16.18 26.11 -9.82
CA GLU A 12 17.22 25.10 -9.63
C GLU A 12 16.95 23.96 -10.63
N PRO A 13 17.95 23.52 -11.41
CA PRO A 13 17.76 22.38 -12.29
C PRO A 13 17.34 21.18 -11.44
N PHE A 14 16.37 20.42 -11.92
CA PHE A 14 16.01 19.14 -11.30
C PHE A 14 17.29 18.31 -11.15
N GLN A 15 17.48 17.69 -9.98
CA GLN A 15 18.56 16.72 -9.82
C GLN A 15 18.44 15.66 -10.92
N ASP A 16 19.57 15.19 -11.47
CA ASP A 16 19.56 14.26 -12.59
C ASP A 16 18.69 13.03 -12.28
N GLY A 17 17.67 12.80 -13.11
CA GLY A 17 16.67 11.72 -12.94
C GLY A 17 15.36 12.13 -12.27
N SER A 18 15.35 13.16 -11.40
CA SER A 18 14.17 13.57 -10.63
C SER A 18 12.95 13.92 -11.49
N LEU A 19 13.15 14.62 -12.60
CA LEU A 19 12.05 14.97 -13.50
C LEU A 19 11.48 13.75 -14.22
N ARG A 20 12.35 12.82 -14.64
CA ARG A 20 11.92 11.59 -15.32
C ARG A 20 11.08 10.73 -14.37
N ASP A 21 11.53 10.58 -13.14
CA ASP A 21 10.85 9.76 -12.13
C ASP A 21 9.51 10.40 -11.74
N THR A 22 9.48 11.72 -11.60
CA THR A 22 8.24 12.47 -11.35
C THR A 22 7.25 12.30 -12.50
N LEU A 23 7.70 12.44 -13.75
CA LEU A 23 6.82 12.26 -14.92
C LEU A 23 6.33 10.81 -15.05
N ALA A 24 7.19 9.83 -14.77
CA ALA A 24 6.81 8.42 -14.76
C ALA A 24 5.71 8.16 -13.71
N TRP A 25 5.87 8.72 -12.50
CA TRP A 25 4.85 8.62 -11.44
C TRP A 25 3.54 9.30 -11.83
N VAL A 26 3.59 10.49 -12.44
CA VAL A 26 2.38 11.20 -12.91
C VAL A 26 1.65 10.37 -13.96
N LEU A 27 2.38 9.85 -14.97
CA LEU A 27 1.77 9.03 -16.02
C LEU A 27 1.17 7.74 -15.45
N HIS A 28 1.87 7.08 -14.53
CA HIS A 28 1.33 5.91 -13.83
C HIS A 28 0.06 6.24 -13.03
N SER A 29 0.03 7.40 -12.36
CA SER A 29 -1.13 7.84 -11.58
C SER A 29 -2.36 8.14 -12.44
N LEU A 30 -2.16 8.54 -13.69
CA LEU A 30 -3.24 8.75 -14.65
C LEU A 30 -3.76 7.42 -15.23
N ASP A 31 -2.87 6.44 -15.45
CA ASP A 31 -3.22 5.12 -15.97
C ASP A 31 -3.88 4.23 -14.89
N GLN A 32 -3.36 4.27 -13.66
CA GLN A 32 -3.77 3.40 -12.55
C GLN A 32 -4.02 4.19 -11.25
N PRO A 33 -5.07 5.04 -11.20
CA PRO A 33 -5.29 5.97 -10.10
C PRO A 33 -5.47 5.31 -8.73
N ALA A 34 -6.12 4.14 -8.69
CA ALA A 34 -6.32 3.39 -7.44
C ALA A 34 -5.01 2.81 -6.90
N VAL A 35 -4.15 2.30 -7.79
CA VAL A 35 -2.81 1.80 -7.43
C VAL A 35 -1.95 2.95 -6.92
N ALA A 36 -1.93 4.07 -7.63
CA ALA A 36 -1.18 5.26 -7.24
C ALA A 36 -1.63 5.83 -5.89
N SER A 37 -2.93 5.79 -5.59
CA SER A 37 -3.47 6.16 -4.27
C SER A 37 -2.97 5.20 -3.16
N GLY A 38 -2.91 3.91 -3.47
CA GLY A 38 -2.31 2.90 -2.59
C GLY A 38 -0.83 3.16 -2.30
N ASP A 39 -0.05 3.45 -3.34
CA ASP A 39 1.38 3.75 -3.25
C ASP A 39 1.66 5.08 -2.57
N TRP A 40 0.83 6.11 -2.80
CA TRP A 40 0.94 7.38 -2.10
C TRP A 40 0.80 7.21 -0.58
N ILE A 41 -0.19 6.43 -0.13
CA ILE A 41 -0.32 6.08 1.30
C ILE A 41 0.93 5.32 1.79
N ALA A 42 1.47 4.40 1.01
CA ALA A 42 2.68 3.66 1.39
C ALA A 42 3.89 4.60 1.54
N TYR A 43 4.05 5.56 0.63
CA TYR A 43 5.07 6.60 0.69
C TYR A 43 4.92 7.49 1.93
N GLU A 44 3.71 7.96 2.24
CA GLU A 44 3.43 8.72 3.46
C GLU A 44 3.70 7.92 4.75
N VAL A 45 3.44 6.62 4.70
CA VAL A 45 3.73 5.72 5.82
C VAL A 45 5.21 5.48 5.94
N ASP A 46 5.95 5.23 4.86
CA ASP A 46 7.38 4.99 4.83
C ASP A 46 8.01 5.33 3.48
N ALA A 47 8.50 6.56 3.36
CA ALA A 47 9.13 7.09 2.15
C ALA A 47 10.33 6.26 1.65
N LYS A 48 10.99 5.48 2.52
CA LYS A 48 12.12 4.62 2.10
C LYS A 48 11.66 3.44 1.24
N ARG A 49 10.45 2.93 1.47
CA ARG A 49 9.87 1.83 0.69
C ARG A 49 9.05 2.37 -0.48
N GLY A 50 8.34 3.47 -0.26
CA GLY A 50 7.75 4.30 -1.30
C GLY A 50 6.57 3.70 -2.09
N THR A 51 6.35 2.39 -2.01
CA THR A 51 5.26 1.69 -2.71
C THR A 51 4.58 0.69 -1.77
N ALA A 52 3.32 0.36 -2.06
CA ALA A 52 2.56 -0.62 -1.31
C ALA A 52 3.20 -2.00 -1.39
N VAL A 53 3.73 -2.38 -2.57
CA VAL A 53 4.47 -3.63 -2.77
C VAL A 53 5.67 -3.69 -1.83
N ALA A 54 6.59 -2.72 -1.93
CA ALA A 54 7.80 -2.71 -1.10
C ALA A 54 7.48 -2.66 0.41
N LEU A 55 6.42 -1.93 0.80
CA LEU A 55 5.99 -1.85 2.18
C LEU A 55 5.44 -3.19 2.71
N LEU A 56 4.67 -3.90 1.89
CA LEU A 56 3.95 -5.10 2.29
C LEU A 56 4.75 -6.40 2.15
N THR A 57 5.77 -6.45 1.29
CA THR A 57 6.52 -7.68 1.01
C THR A 57 7.90 -7.73 1.67
N ASP A 58 8.38 -6.62 2.22
CA ASP A 58 9.63 -6.57 2.96
C ASP A 58 9.44 -7.06 4.41
N PRO A 59 10.08 -8.17 4.83
CA PRO A 59 9.95 -8.70 6.19
C PRO A 59 10.59 -7.80 7.26
N THR A 60 11.39 -6.81 6.85
CA THR A 60 12.00 -5.82 7.75
C THR A 60 11.12 -4.60 7.97
N THR A 61 9.92 -4.52 7.35
CA THR A 61 8.96 -3.45 7.60
C THR A 61 8.52 -3.48 9.06
N PRO A 62 8.71 -2.41 9.85
CA PRO A 62 8.28 -2.40 11.24
C PRO A 62 6.75 -2.58 11.36
N LEU A 63 6.32 -3.42 12.31
CA LEU A 63 4.90 -3.66 12.59
C LEU A 63 4.08 -2.36 12.76
N ALA A 64 4.66 -1.34 13.39
CA ALA A 64 4.00 -0.04 13.57
C ALA A 64 3.66 0.64 12.22
N ARG A 65 4.50 0.48 11.20
CA ARG A 65 4.25 1.00 9.84
C ARG A 65 3.12 0.20 9.17
N LEU A 66 3.12 -1.13 9.31
CA LEU A 66 2.02 -1.98 8.81
C LEU A 66 0.66 -1.63 9.47
N ARG A 67 0.65 -1.40 10.79
CA ARG A 67 -0.54 -0.93 11.52
C ARG A 67 -1.04 0.42 10.99
N ARG A 68 -0.14 1.38 10.77
CA ARG A 68 -0.49 2.69 10.21
C ARG A 68 -1.02 2.59 8.79
N ALA A 69 -0.34 1.86 7.91
CA ALA A 69 -0.75 1.66 6.52
C ALA A 69 -2.15 1.02 6.44
N ARG A 70 -2.39 -0.01 7.25
CA ARG A 70 -3.71 -0.65 7.36
C ARG A 70 -4.81 0.36 7.67
N ILE A 71 -4.61 1.24 8.65
CA ILE A 71 -5.62 2.23 9.06
C ILE A 71 -5.91 3.18 7.90
N LEU A 72 -4.87 3.68 7.24
CA LEU A 72 -5.01 4.62 6.12
C LEU A 72 -5.68 3.98 4.90
N TRP A 73 -5.33 2.73 4.55
CA TRP A 73 -6.02 2.01 3.48
C TRP A 73 -7.47 1.63 3.84
N ALA A 74 -7.76 1.40 5.12
CA ALA A 74 -9.15 1.23 5.58
C ALA A 74 -9.95 2.55 5.50
N ALA A 75 -9.30 3.70 5.67
CA ALA A 75 -9.91 5.00 5.39
C ALA A 75 -10.16 5.15 3.88
N LEU A 76 -9.19 4.83 3.01
CA LEU A 76 -9.36 4.83 1.55
C LEU A 76 -10.52 3.92 1.10
N ARG A 77 -10.66 2.74 1.72
CA ARG A 77 -11.81 1.85 1.51
C ARG A 77 -13.16 2.53 1.77
N SER A 78 -13.21 3.39 2.77
CA SER A 78 -14.45 4.02 3.26
C SER A 78 -14.75 5.34 2.57
N GLU A 79 -13.71 6.11 2.27
CA GLU A 79 -13.78 7.52 1.83
C GLU A 79 -13.29 7.73 0.40
N GLY A 80 -12.75 6.70 -0.27
CA GLY A 80 -12.28 6.80 -1.65
C GLY A 80 -13.39 7.25 -2.60
N GLU A 81 -13.06 8.18 -3.50
CA GLU A 81 -14.02 8.79 -4.42
C GLU A 81 -14.57 7.74 -5.41
N ARG A 82 -13.68 6.94 -6.00
CA ARG A 82 -14.05 5.92 -6.98
C ARG A 82 -14.22 4.55 -6.35
N ALA A 83 -14.98 3.68 -7.02
CA ALA A 83 -15.20 2.31 -6.53
C ALA A 83 -13.89 1.49 -6.52
N GLU A 84 -13.01 1.77 -7.47
CA GLU A 84 -11.69 1.17 -7.63
C GLU A 84 -10.78 1.57 -6.46
N ASP A 85 -10.81 2.85 -6.04
CA ASP A 85 -10.06 3.34 -4.87
C ASP A 85 -10.50 2.61 -3.61
N ARG A 86 -11.82 2.51 -3.40
CA ARG A 86 -12.39 1.81 -2.24
C ARG A 86 -12.04 0.32 -2.24
N THR A 87 -12.08 -0.30 -3.42
CA THR A 87 -11.70 -1.71 -3.60
C THR A 87 -10.23 -1.90 -3.27
N MET A 88 -9.34 -1.10 -3.86
CA MET A 88 -7.90 -1.14 -3.60
C MET A 88 -7.57 -0.90 -2.13
N GLY A 89 -8.19 0.11 -1.49
CA GLY A 89 -8.05 0.34 -0.05
C GLY A 89 -8.47 -0.88 0.78
N SER A 90 -9.55 -1.56 0.40
CA SER A 90 -9.95 -2.81 1.06
C SER A 90 -8.90 -3.91 0.88
N ARG A 91 -8.35 -4.07 -0.33
CA ARG A 91 -7.33 -5.11 -0.61
C ARG A 91 -6.05 -4.86 0.15
N LEU A 92 -5.53 -3.63 0.12
CA LEU A 92 -4.29 -3.27 0.79
C LEU A 92 -4.41 -3.29 2.32
N ALA A 93 -5.57 -2.94 2.88
CA ALA A 93 -5.81 -3.09 4.33
C ALA A 93 -5.79 -4.56 4.78
N ILE A 94 -6.33 -5.47 3.95
CA ILE A 94 -6.24 -6.93 4.20
C ILE A 94 -4.81 -7.43 4.00
N ALA A 95 -4.11 -6.96 2.96
CA ALA A 95 -2.72 -7.30 2.72
C ALA A 95 -1.80 -6.85 3.88
N ALA A 96 -2.03 -5.67 4.46
CA ALA A 96 -1.30 -5.23 5.65
C ALA A 96 -1.52 -6.15 6.85
N ALA A 97 -2.75 -6.67 7.02
CA ALA A 97 -3.05 -7.68 8.04
C ALA A 97 -2.25 -8.96 7.82
N ALA A 98 -2.22 -9.43 6.57
CA ALA A 98 -1.48 -10.61 6.17
C ALA A 98 0.02 -10.44 6.39
N ALA A 99 0.61 -9.32 5.97
CA ALA A 99 2.02 -9.02 6.17
C ALA A 99 2.38 -9.00 7.66
N ALA A 100 1.56 -8.35 8.49
CA ALA A 100 1.77 -8.30 9.93
C ALA A 100 1.75 -9.70 10.57
N TYR A 101 0.80 -10.54 10.16
CA TYR A 101 0.72 -11.91 10.67
C TYR A 101 1.86 -12.79 10.14
N LEU A 102 2.21 -12.67 8.85
CA LEU A 102 3.25 -13.45 8.21
C LEU A 102 4.62 -13.16 8.82
N PHE A 103 5.01 -11.89 8.89
CA PHE A 103 6.37 -11.49 9.28
C PHE A 103 6.55 -11.26 10.78
N HIS A 104 5.49 -10.89 11.51
CA HIS A 104 5.59 -10.60 12.95
C HIS A 104 4.76 -11.52 13.83
N GLY A 105 3.90 -12.38 13.27
CA GLY A 105 2.98 -13.21 14.05
C GLY A 105 1.84 -12.42 14.71
N GLU A 106 1.66 -11.15 14.31
CA GLU A 106 0.80 -10.20 15.01
C GLU A 106 -0.52 -10.00 14.30
N ARG A 107 -1.63 -10.09 15.06
CA ARG A 107 -2.96 -9.77 14.54
C ARG A 107 -3.24 -8.29 14.70
N ILE A 108 -3.34 -7.62 13.55
CA ILE A 108 -3.68 -6.19 13.49
C ILE A 108 -5.09 -5.95 12.94
N SER A 109 -5.89 -7.01 12.81
CA SER A 109 -7.31 -6.99 12.46
C SER A 109 -8.19 -7.39 13.62
N ASN A 110 -9.41 -6.84 13.65
CA ASN A 110 -10.49 -7.31 14.53
C ASN A 110 -11.33 -8.44 13.92
N HIS A 111 -10.99 -8.90 12.70
CA HIS A 111 -11.65 -10.06 12.09
C HIS A 111 -11.31 -11.34 12.86
N ASP A 112 -12.30 -12.21 13.03
CA ASP A 112 -12.03 -13.61 13.34
C ASP A 112 -11.31 -14.30 12.17
N ASP A 113 -10.80 -15.50 12.43
CA ASP A 113 -10.01 -16.30 11.47
C ASP A 113 -10.77 -16.58 10.18
N SER A 114 -12.06 -16.90 10.29
CA SER A 114 -12.89 -17.25 9.14
C SER A 114 -13.15 -16.04 8.24
N ALA A 115 -13.42 -14.89 8.84
CA ALA A 115 -13.61 -13.62 8.16
C ALA A 115 -12.30 -13.15 7.51
N LEU A 116 -11.16 -13.29 8.21
CA LEU A 116 -9.85 -12.93 7.67
C LEU A 116 -9.45 -13.82 6.49
N LEU A 117 -9.65 -15.15 6.60
CA LEU A 117 -9.38 -16.09 5.51
C LEU A 117 -10.26 -15.81 4.28
N THR A 118 -11.55 -15.53 4.50
CA THR A 118 -12.47 -15.17 3.40
C THR A 118 -12.02 -13.89 2.71
N ALA A 119 -11.65 -12.86 3.48
CA ALA A 119 -11.17 -11.59 2.94
C ALA A 119 -9.84 -11.77 2.19
N LEU A 120 -8.92 -12.61 2.69
CA LEU A 120 -7.65 -12.92 2.05
C LEU A 120 -7.85 -13.60 0.70
N ARG A 121 -8.66 -14.66 0.65
CA ARG A 121 -8.97 -15.37 -0.60
C ARG A 121 -9.58 -14.45 -1.65
N SER A 122 -10.52 -13.60 -1.22
CA SER A 122 -11.12 -12.60 -2.10
C SER A 122 -10.08 -11.60 -2.63
N ALA A 123 -9.10 -11.19 -1.81
CA ALA A 123 -8.04 -10.27 -2.22
C ALA A 123 -6.98 -10.93 -3.12
N VAL A 124 -6.67 -12.20 -2.89
CA VAL A 124 -5.75 -12.98 -3.72
C VAL A 124 -6.31 -13.23 -5.13
N ALA A 125 -7.63 -13.38 -5.25
CA ALA A 125 -8.30 -13.57 -6.55
C ALA A 125 -8.44 -12.28 -7.37
N ASP A 126 -8.07 -11.13 -6.82
CA ASP A 126 -8.21 -9.82 -7.46
C ASP A 126 -6.93 -9.48 -8.23
N ASP A 127 -6.98 -9.56 -9.56
CA ASP A 127 -5.81 -9.33 -10.43
C ASP A 127 -5.35 -7.87 -10.47
N ALA A 128 -6.15 -6.92 -9.95
CA ALA A 128 -5.70 -5.55 -9.74
C ALA A 128 -4.66 -5.44 -8.61
N VAL A 129 -4.58 -6.44 -7.72
CA VAL A 129 -3.57 -6.50 -6.66
C VAL A 129 -2.24 -6.99 -7.25
N PRO A 130 -1.12 -6.29 -7.02
CA PRO A 130 0.20 -6.71 -7.50
C PRO A 130 0.52 -8.15 -7.14
N ALA A 131 1.15 -8.88 -8.07
CA ALA A 131 1.39 -10.32 -7.96
C ALA A 131 2.20 -10.68 -6.70
N GLU A 132 3.20 -9.87 -6.36
CA GLU A 132 4.05 -10.04 -5.19
C GLU A 132 3.24 -9.94 -3.89
N VAL A 133 2.30 -9.01 -3.83
CA VAL A 133 1.39 -8.84 -2.69
C VAL A 133 0.43 -10.02 -2.60
N ARG A 134 -0.08 -10.52 -3.74
CA ARG A 134 -0.91 -11.74 -3.77
C ARG A 134 -0.16 -12.97 -3.29
N ILE A 135 1.09 -13.17 -3.72
CA ILE A 135 1.94 -14.26 -3.27
C ILE A 135 2.18 -14.18 -1.75
N MET A 136 2.48 -12.99 -1.24
CA MET A 136 2.64 -12.76 0.21
C MET A 136 1.34 -13.11 0.97
N MET A 137 0.18 -12.68 0.49
CA MET A 137 -1.11 -13.02 1.10
C MET A 137 -1.39 -14.53 1.08
N GLN A 138 -1.04 -15.24 0.00
CA GLN A 138 -1.13 -16.70 -0.05
C GLN A 138 -0.22 -17.39 0.97
N MET A 139 0.98 -16.84 1.22
CA MET A 139 1.87 -17.34 2.29
C MET A 139 1.26 -17.13 3.67
N ALA A 140 0.67 -15.95 3.91
CA ALA A 140 -0.03 -15.65 5.15
C ALA A 140 -1.25 -16.56 5.36
N GLU A 141 -2.03 -16.81 4.30
CA GLU A 141 -3.17 -17.75 4.33
C GLU A 141 -2.71 -19.15 4.76
N ARG A 142 -1.66 -19.69 4.13
CA ARG A 142 -1.11 -21.01 4.51
C ARG A 142 -0.69 -21.05 5.97
N LYS A 143 -0.07 -19.99 6.48
CA LYS A 143 0.34 -19.87 7.89
C LYS A 143 -0.88 -19.84 8.83
N LEU A 144 -1.96 -19.16 8.45
CA LEU A 144 -3.21 -19.11 9.23
C LEU A 144 -3.93 -20.47 9.28
N THR A 145 -3.83 -21.26 8.21
CA THR A 145 -4.46 -22.60 8.13
C THR A 145 -3.59 -23.73 8.68
N GLY A 146 -2.31 -23.47 8.97
CA GLY A 146 -1.40 -24.46 9.53
C GLY A 146 -1.75 -24.81 10.98
N PRO A 147 -1.33 -25.98 11.50
CA PRO A 147 -1.53 -26.32 12.89
C PRO A 147 -0.89 -25.23 13.77
N ILE A 148 -1.66 -24.71 14.72
CA ILE A 148 -1.16 -23.82 15.77
C ILE A 148 -0.18 -24.68 16.57
N GLY A 149 1.12 -24.47 16.35
CA GLY A 149 2.17 -25.09 17.15
C GLY A 149 2.09 -24.66 18.61
#